data_AF-A0A2P2C1C5-F1
#
_entry.id   AF-A0A2P2C1C5-F1
#
_cell.length_a   1.000
_cell.length_b   1.000
_cell.length_c   1.000
_cell.angle_alpha   90.00
_cell.angle_beta   90.00
_cell.angle_gamma   90.00
#
_symmetry.space_group_name_H-M   'P 1'
#
loop_
_entity.id
_entity.type
_entity.pdbx_description
1 polymer ?
#
loop_
_entity_poly.entity_id
_entity_poly.type
_entity_poly.pdbx_seq_one_letter_code
_entity_poly.pdbx_strand_id
1 'polypeptide(L)'
;MTSTTLTDSRHAVEEAFLAFLHDRLSEEVRAAARRHSAAESVSPVSERGLRLLDELVRGLENGEAPDHMSLGLLTVAYGDHPDFLPRWNRWTPED
;
A
#
# COMPACT_ATOMS: atom_id res chain seq x y z
N MET A 1 20.84 -12.68 25.74
CA MET A 1 19.41 -12.33 25.76
C MET A 1 19.26 -10.99 25.06
N THR A 2 19.21 -10.99 23.73
CA THR A 2 19.15 -9.78 22.88
C THR A 2 18.50 -10.15 21.55
N SER A 3 17.21 -10.48 21.58
CA SER A 3 16.45 -10.80 20.35
C SER A 3 15.10 -10.09 20.29
N THR A 4 14.74 -9.28 21.28
CA THR A 4 13.40 -8.67 21.38
C THR A 4 13.24 -7.39 20.55
N THR A 5 14.32 -6.67 20.22
CA THR A 5 14.24 -5.35 19.56
C THR A 5 14.05 -5.41 18.04
N LEU A 6 14.45 -6.50 17.38
CA LEU A 6 14.36 -6.63 15.92
C LEU A 6 12.93 -6.96 15.46
N THR A 7 12.25 -7.84 16.18
CA THR A 7 10.85 -8.23 15.89
C THR A 7 9.89 -7.07 16.09
N ASP A 8 10.10 -6.28 17.15
CA ASP A 8 9.28 -5.09 17.48
C ASP A 8 9.35 -4.02 16.38
N SER A 9 10.56 -3.81 15.83
CA SER A 9 10.77 -2.86 14.73
C SER A 9 10.12 -3.32 13.42
N ARG A 10 10.05 -4.64 13.16
CA ARG A 10 9.42 -5.20 11.96
C ARG A 10 7.90 -5.02 12.00
N HIS A 11 7.26 -5.42 13.09
CA HIS A 11 5.81 -5.25 13.24
C HIS A 11 5.39 -3.78 13.09
N ALA A 12 6.17 -2.85 13.65
CA ALA A 12 5.91 -1.42 13.49
C ALA A 12 6.01 -0.94 12.03
N VAL A 13 6.91 -1.52 11.22
CA VAL A 13 7.02 -1.19 9.78
C VAL A 13 5.84 -1.74 8.99
N GLU A 14 5.42 -2.97 9.29
CA GLU A 14 4.27 -3.62 8.66
C GLU A 14 2.97 -2.88 8.98
N GLU A 15 2.75 -2.51 10.25
CA GLU A 15 1.59 -1.70 10.67
C GLU A 15 1.57 -0.33 10.01
N ALA A 16 2.72 0.37 9.97
CA ALA A 16 2.81 1.68 9.32
C ALA A 16 2.55 1.59 7.81
N PHE A 17 3.01 0.51 7.17
CA PHE A 17 2.77 0.31 5.75
C PHE A 17 1.31 -0.02 5.46
N LEU A 18 0.70 -0.90 6.26
CA LEU A 18 -0.72 -1.23 6.16
C LEU A 18 -1.59 0.01 6.37
N ALA A 19 -1.27 0.84 7.37
CA ALA A 19 -1.96 2.10 7.62
C ALA A 19 -1.86 3.05 6.43
N PHE A 20 -0.66 3.19 5.84
CA PHE A 20 -0.46 3.98 4.62
C PHE A 20 -1.34 3.49 3.46
N LEU A 21 -1.37 2.17 3.22
CA LEU A 21 -2.18 1.59 2.14
C LEU A 21 -3.69 1.80 2.37
N HIS A 22 -4.17 1.64 3.61
CA HIS A 22 -5.56 1.93 3.97
C HIS A 22 -5.94 3.39 3.73
N ASP A 23 -5.07 4.32 4.09
CA ASP A 23 -5.29 5.75 3.84
C ASP A 23 -5.36 6.06 2.34
N ARG A 24 -4.41 5.53 1.56
CA ARG A 24 -4.41 5.72 0.09
C ARG A 24 -5.64 5.09 -0.55
N LEU A 25 -6.03 3.87 -0.14
CA LEU A 25 -7.23 3.19 -0.64
C LEU A 25 -8.49 4.01 -0.33
N SER A 26 -8.62 4.52 0.90
CA SER A 26 -9.74 5.36 1.31
C SER A 26 -9.83 6.65 0.48
N GLU A 27 -8.70 7.28 0.18
CA GLU A 27 -8.67 8.47 -0.67
C GLU A 27 -9.08 8.17 -2.11
N GLU A 28 -8.59 7.08 -2.70
CA GLU A 28 -8.94 6.67 -4.05
C GLU A 28 -10.42 6.26 -4.17
N VAL A 29 -10.97 5.57 -3.17
CA VAL A 29 -12.41 5.25 -3.11
C VAL A 29 -13.25 6.53 -3.07
N ARG A 30 -12.86 7.52 -2.23
CA ARG A 30 -13.55 8.82 -2.18
C ARG A 30 -13.43 9.56 -3.50
N ALA A 31 -12.27 9.53 -4.14
CA ALA A 31 -12.06 10.14 -5.44
C ALA A 31 -12.93 9.48 -6.52
N ALA A 32 -13.00 8.14 -6.54
CA ALA A 32 -13.88 7.39 -7.45
C ALA A 32 -15.36 7.73 -7.23
N ALA A 33 -15.81 7.81 -5.98
CA ALA A 33 -17.18 8.20 -5.65
C ALA A 33 -17.52 9.62 -6.13
N ARG A 34 -16.57 10.56 -6.02
CA ARG A 34 -16.74 11.93 -6.54
C ARG A 34 -16.84 11.94 -8.07
N ARG A 35 -15.96 11.23 -8.78
CA ARG A 35 -16.00 11.11 -10.25
C ARG A 35 -17.35 10.54 -10.72
N HIS A 36 -17.81 9.48 -10.06
CA HIS A 36 -19.10 8.86 -10.35
C HIS A 36 -20.27 9.85 -10.15
N SER A 37 -20.27 10.57 -9.03
CA SER A 37 -21.30 11.57 -8.72
C SER A 37 -21.28 12.76 -9.69
N ALA A 38 -20.10 13.12 -10.21
CA ALA A 38 -19.92 14.16 -11.21
C ALA A 38 -20.21 13.70 -12.65
N ALA A 39 -20.61 12.42 -12.85
CA ALA A 39 -20.74 11.78 -14.16
C ALA A 39 -19.46 11.89 -15.03
N GLU A 40 -18.30 12.00 -14.39
CA GLU A 40 -17.01 12.00 -15.07
C GLU A 40 -16.65 10.57 -15.51
N SER A 41 -16.08 10.44 -16.70
CA SER A 41 -15.57 9.15 -17.17
C SER A 41 -14.45 8.68 -16.24
N VAL A 42 -14.65 7.52 -15.62
CA VAL A 42 -13.60 6.88 -14.82
C VAL A 42 -12.51 6.37 -15.76
N SER A 43 -11.27 6.80 -15.55
CA SER A 43 -10.13 6.30 -16.31
C SER A 43 -9.83 4.84 -15.92
N PRO A 44 -9.58 3.93 -16.89
CA PRO A 44 -9.16 2.56 -16.62
C PRO A 44 -7.89 2.46 -15.73
N VAL A 45 -7.06 3.49 -15.76
CA VAL A 45 -5.84 3.58 -14.93
C VAL A 45 -6.19 3.75 -13.46
N SER A 46 -7.18 4.59 -13.14
CA SER A 46 -7.62 4.83 -11.75
C SER A 46 -8.27 3.59 -11.14
N GLU A 47 -9.06 2.83 -11.90
CA GLU A 47 -9.61 1.56 -11.41
C GLU A 47 -8.53 0.51 -11.16
N ARG A 48 -7.50 0.45 -12.01
CA ARG A 48 -6.39 -0.48 -11.83
C ARG A 48 -5.58 -0.15 -10.57
N GLY A 49 -5.35 1.13 -10.29
CA GLY A 49 -4.69 1.56 -9.06
C GLY A 49 -5.47 1.20 -7.81
N LEU A 50 -6.80 1.39 -7.82
CA LEU A 50 -7.67 1.03 -6.71
C LEU A 50 -7.71 -0.49 -6.46
N ARG A 51 -7.78 -1.31 -7.51
CA ARG A 51 -7.70 -2.78 -7.37
C ARG A 51 -6.36 -3.23 -6.79
N LEU A 52 -5.25 -2.65 -7.25
CA LEU A 52 -3.93 -2.97 -6.72
C LEU A 52 -3.82 -2.66 -5.21
N LEU A 53 -4.33 -1.50 -4.78
CA LEU A 53 -4.33 -1.13 -3.36
C LEU A 53 -5.18 -2.09 -2.52
N ASP A 54 -6.37 -2.46 -3.00
CA ASP A 54 -7.25 -3.43 -2.32
C ASP A 54 -6.59 -4.81 -2.21
N GLU A 55 -6.01 -5.31 -3.30
CA GLU A 55 -5.28 -6.60 -3.32
C GLU A 55 -4.12 -6.60 -2.33
N LEU A 56 -3.34 -5.52 -2.27
CA LEU A 56 -2.24 -5.40 -1.33
C LEU A 56 -2.72 -5.40 0.12
N VAL A 57 -3.68 -4.55 0.47
CA VAL A 57 -4.24 -4.51 1.83
C VAL A 57 -4.71 -5.89 2.26
N ARG A 58 -5.49 -6.59 1.42
CA ARG A 58 -6.02 -7.92 1.73
C ARG A 58 -4.92 -8.96 1.86
N GLY A 59 -3.90 -8.92 1.00
CA GLY A 59 -2.74 -9.82 1.10
C GLY A 59 -2.03 -9.63 2.44
N LEU A 60 -1.75 -8.39 2.83
CA LEU A 60 -1.05 -8.08 4.08
C LEU A 60 -1.83 -8.48 5.32
N GLU A 61 -3.14 -8.24 5.33
CA GLU A 61 -4.03 -8.66 6.43
C GLU A 61 -4.06 -10.19 6.59
N ASN A 62 -3.80 -10.94 5.51
CA ASN A 62 -3.67 -12.40 5.53
C ASN A 62 -2.24 -12.87 5.81
N GLY A 63 -1.28 -11.97 6.04
CA GLY A 63 0.13 -12.29 6.23
C GLY A 63 0.87 -12.67 4.94
N GLU A 64 0.30 -12.36 3.78
CA GLU A 64 0.95 -12.54 2.48
C GLU A 64 1.86 -11.34 2.19
N ALA A 65 3.06 -11.59 1.67
CA ALA A 65 3.95 -10.51 1.27
C ALA A 65 3.60 -9.98 -0.13
N PRO A 66 3.74 -8.66 -0.37
CA PRO A 66 3.60 -8.09 -1.70
C PRO A 66 4.64 -8.67 -2.66
N ASP A 67 4.23 -8.90 -3.91
CA ASP A 67 5.19 -9.20 -4.95
C ASP A 67 6.02 -7.96 -5.35
N HIS A 68 7.18 -8.19 -5.96
CA HIS A 68 8.10 -7.12 -6.35
C HIS A 68 7.53 -6.17 -7.40
N MET A 69 6.64 -6.64 -8.27
CA MET A 69 6.01 -5.80 -9.28
C MET A 69 5.06 -4.81 -8.61
N SER A 70 4.26 -5.27 -7.64
CA SER A 70 3.34 -4.46 -6.85
C SER A 70 4.09 -3.40 -6.02
N LEU A 71 5.21 -3.75 -5.39
CA LEU A 71 6.08 -2.78 -4.70
C LEU A 71 6.70 -1.75 -5.66
N GLY A 72 7.10 -2.18 -6.85
CA GLY A 72 7.60 -1.30 -7.91
C GLY A 72 6.53 -0.30 -8.37
N LEU A 73 5.29 -0.76 -8.56
CA LEU A 73 4.15 0.10 -8.92
C LEU A 73 3.83 1.11 -7.82
N LEU A 74 3.85 0.70 -6.55
CA LEU A 74 3.69 1.62 -5.42
C LEU A 74 4.80 2.67 -5.37
N THR A 75 6.04 2.27 -5.61
CA THR A 75 7.18 3.20 -5.63
C THR A 75 7.05 4.21 -6.76
N VAL A 76 6.59 3.80 -7.95
CA VAL A 76 6.34 4.72 -9.06
C VAL A 76 5.16 5.66 -8.75
N ALA A 77 4.12 5.17 -8.08
CA ALA A 77 2.92 5.96 -7.78
C ALA A 77 3.11 6.92 -6.60
N TYR A 78 3.86 6.51 -5.57
CA TYR A 78 3.93 7.18 -4.28
C TYR A 78 5.36 7.45 -3.80
N GLY A 79 6.39 7.19 -4.60
CA GLY A 79 7.80 7.38 -4.19
C GLY A 79 8.14 8.79 -3.73
N ASP A 80 7.41 9.79 -4.24
CA ASP A 80 7.54 11.20 -3.84
C ASP A 80 6.56 11.62 -2.72
N HIS A 81 5.75 10.70 -2.21
CA HIS A 81 4.81 10.97 -1.13
C HIS A 81 5.55 11.06 0.21
N PRO A 82 5.32 12.09 1.05
CA PRO A 82 6.09 12.32 2.28
C PRO A 82 6.00 11.16 3.28
N ASP A 83 4.86 10.48 3.32
CA ASP A 83 4.64 9.33 4.20
C ASP A 83 5.09 8.00 3.58
N PHE A 84 5.53 7.99 2.32
CA PHE A 84 6.03 6.77 1.69
C PHE A 84 7.48 6.52 2.08
N LEU A 85 7.73 5.44 2.81
CA LEU A 85 9.06 5.13 3.30
C LEU A 85 9.82 4.27 2.28
N PRO A 86 11.04 4.66 1.83
CA PRO A 86 11.82 3.91 0.84
C PRO A 86 12.11 2.45 1.24
N ARG A 87 12.10 2.14 2.54
CA ARG A 87 12.28 0.79 3.07
C ARG A 87 11.17 -0.19 2.66
N TRP A 88 9.96 0.30 2.36
CA TRP A 88 8.85 -0.55 1.92
C TRP A 88 9.09 -1.18 0.55
N ASN A 89 9.93 -0.57 -0.31
CA ASN A 89 10.32 -1.14 -1.60
C ASN A 89 11.26 -2.36 -1.47
N ARG A 90 11.76 -2.64 -0.26
CA ARG A 90 12.64 -3.78 0.03
C ARG A 90 11.98 -4.79 0.95
N TRP A 91 10.65 -4.77 1.03
CA TRP A 91 9.96 -5.68 1.93
C TRP A 91 10.14 -7.14 1.45
N THR A 92 10.76 -7.93 2.30
CA THR A 92 10.93 -9.38 2.13
C THR A 92 10.10 -10.10 3.20
N PRO A 93 9.32 -11.14 2.84
CA PRO A 93 8.66 -11.99 3.84
C PRO A 93 9.66 -12.75 4.72
N GLU A 94 10.84 -13.08 4.17
CA GLU A 94 11.79 -14.08 4.68
C GLU A 94 12.97 -13.54 5.52
N ASP A 95 12.97 -12.28 5.98
CA ASP A 95 13.97 -11.75 6.95
C ASP A 95 13.39 -11.49 8.35
#